data_AF-A0A8T3U4G1-F1
#
_entry.id   AF-A0A8T3U4G1-F1
#
_cell.length_a   1.000
_cell.length_b   1.000
_cell.length_c   1.000
_cell.angle_alpha   90.00
_cell.angle_beta   90.00
_cell.angle_gamma   90.00
#
_symmetry.space_group_name_H-M   'P 1'
#
loop_
_entity.id
_entity.type
_entity.pdbx_description
1 polymer ?
#
loop_
_entity_poly.entity_id
_entity_poly.type
_entity_poly.pdbx_seq_one_letter_code
_entity_poly.pdbx_strand_id
1 'polypeptide(L)'
;MKKTLEEILVTYQKKKEKKEKKNELIKKELYRKYPEFDEIERKIAKLYLQKSIKNLTIKKQNIDKGEFIKIDEISNIDKEIKKLEEKKEKYIKDKKIKISDFEPKYDCKKCKDTGYIIENGLRKKCDCLAQEIININYNISNLKSDGENILEKFSFDYYSEEKKENEKNSPRELAKKAYDGAKEFIKNFGKTKNNIKNIIYIGETGLRQDIFV
;
A
#
# COMPACT_ATOMS: atom_id res chain seq x y z
N MET A 1 -11.54 6.18 -21.50
CA MET A 1 -10.55 5.08 -21.61
C MET A 1 -10.63 4.23 -20.35
N LYS A 2 -10.95 2.94 -20.47
CA LYS A 2 -10.95 2.00 -19.34
C LYS A 2 -9.51 1.82 -18.89
N LYS A 3 -9.14 2.33 -17.71
CA LYS A 3 -7.80 2.04 -17.16
C LYS A 3 -7.75 0.60 -16.70
N THR A 4 -6.94 -0.21 -17.35
CA THR A 4 -6.71 -1.60 -16.93
C THR A 4 -5.87 -1.63 -15.65
N LEU A 5 -5.89 -2.77 -14.95
CA LEU A 5 -5.02 -2.98 -13.79
C LEU A 5 -3.54 -2.74 -14.14
N GLU A 6 -3.13 -3.12 -15.35
CA GLU A 6 -1.78 -2.94 -15.85
C GLU A 6 -1.39 -1.46 -15.91
N GLU A 7 -2.27 -0.59 -16.41
CA GLU A 7 -2.03 0.85 -16.46
C GLU A 7 -1.90 1.48 -15.06
N ILE A 8 -2.67 0.97 -14.09
CA ILE A 8 -2.54 1.39 -12.69
C ILE A 8 -1.16 0.98 -12.16
N LEU A 9 -0.73 -0.25 -12.40
CA LEU A 9 0.57 -0.74 -11.94
C LEU A 9 1.74 0.01 -12.60
N VAL A 10 1.65 0.36 -13.88
CA VAL A 10 2.62 1.24 -14.56
C VAL A 10 2.68 2.61 -13.87
N THR A 11 1.54 3.13 -13.42
CA THR A 11 1.49 4.39 -12.69
C THR A 11 2.17 4.28 -11.32
N TYR A 12 1.97 3.19 -10.60
CA TYR A 12 2.65 2.89 -9.33
C TYR A 12 4.16 2.78 -9.51
N GLN A 13 4.60 2.06 -10.54
CA GLN A 13 6.02 1.95 -10.87
C GLN A 13 6.64 3.32 -11.16
N LYS A 14 6.01 4.14 -12.00
CA LYS A 14 6.48 5.51 -12.28
C LYS A 14 6.52 6.38 -11.03
N LYS A 15 5.54 6.27 -10.12
CA LYS A 15 5.53 6.99 -8.83
C LYS A 15 6.73 6.57 -7.97
N LYS A 16 6.98 5.26 -7.87
CA LYS A 16 8.11 4.69 -7.14
C LYS A 16 9.45 5.18 -7.70
N GLU A 17 9.66 5.06 -9.01
CA GLU A 17 10.90 5.50 -9.68
C GLU A 17 11.18 6.99 -9.46
N LYS A 18 10.15 7.84 -9.53
CA LYS A 18 10.31 9.28 -9.26
C LYS A 18 10.78 9.55 -7.83
N LYS A 19 10.26 8.81 -6.86
CA LYS A 19 10.64 8.94 -5.44
C LYS A 19 12.04 8.44 -5.16
N GLU A 20 12.42 7.34 -5.80
CA GLU A 20 13.78 6.80 -5.71
C GLU A 20 14.80 7.79 -6.29
N LYS A 21 14.53 8.34 -7.49
CA LYS A 21 15.37 9.40 -8.08
C LYS A 21 15.47 10.63 -7.19
N LYS A 22 14.35 11.10 -6.61
CA LYS A 22 14.36 12.23 -5.67
C LYS A 22 15.17 11.91 -4.42
N ASN A 23 15.05 10.69 -3.90
CA ASN A 23 15.80 10.25 -2.74
C ASN A 23 17.31 10.16 -3.03
N GLU A 24 17.71 9.72 -4.23
CA GLU A 24 19.12 9.73 -4.64
C GLU A 24 19.72 11.14 -4.64
N LEU A 25 18.96 12.14 -5.11
CA LEU A 25 19.40 13.54 -5.07
C LEU A 25 19.58 14.02 -3.62
N ILE A 26 18.59 13.75 -2.76
CA ILE A 26 18.64 14.11 -1.33
C ILE A 26 19.83 13.40 -0.65
N LYS A 27 20.05 12.11 -0.92
CA LYS A 27 21.20 11.37 -0.41
C LYS A 27 22.52 12.03 -0.83
N LYS A 28 22.67 12.40 -2.11
CA LYS A 28 23.87 13.08 -2.60
C LYS A 28 24.10 14.41 -1.87
N GLU A 29 23.05 15.18 -1.63
CA GLU A 29 23.13 16.42 -0.85
C GLU A 29 23.52 16.16 0.62
N LEU A 30 22.93 15.14 1.25
CA LEU A 30 23.26 14.75 2.62
C LEU A 30 24.71 14.29 2.75
N TYR A 31 25.22 13.47 1.82
CA TYR A 31 26.62 13.05 1.82
C TYR A 31 27.58 14.22 1.57
N ARG A 32 27.21 15.20 0.74
CA ARG A 32 27.97 16.45 0.58
C ARG A 32 27.99 17.28 1.86
N LYS A 33 26.89 17.30 2.61
CA LYS A 33 26.77 18.02 3.88
C LYS A 33 27.54 17.34 5.01
N TYR A 34 27.63 16.01 5.00
CA TYR A 34 28.29 15.19 6.01
C TYR A 34 29.40 14.32 5.37
N PRO A 35 30.51 14.93 4.90
CA PRO A 35 31.57 14.19 4.21
C PRO A 35 32.27 13.14 5.10
N GLU A 36 32.43 13.43 6.39
CA GLU A 36 32.99 12.47 7.36
C GLU A 36 32.08 11.23 7.52
N PHE A 37 30.76 11.40 7.42
CA PHE A 37 29.82 10.29 7.44
C PHE A 37 29.95 9.40 6.21
N ASP A 38 30.05 10.01 5.01
CA ASP A 38 30.30 9.29 3.75
C ASP A 38 31.61 8.49 3.82
N GLU A 39 32.69 9.10 4.34
CA GLU A 39 33.97 8.41 4.52
C GLU A 39 33.87 7.19 5.44
N ILE A 40 33.19 7.32 6.58
CA ILE A 40 32.99 6.22 7.52
C ILE A 40 32.20 5.10 6.84
N GLU A 41 31.12 5.40 6.14
CA GLU A 41 30.33 4.39 5.42
C GLU A 41 31.15 3.68 4.33
N ARG A 42 31.93 4.43 3.54
CA ARG A 42 32.82 3.85 2.51
C ARG A 42 33.90 2.96 3.11
N LYS A 43 34.51 3.35 4.24
CA LYS A 43 35.52 2.55 4.95
C LYS A 43 34.91 1.24 5.47
N ILE A 44 33.73 1.30 6.08
CA ILE A 44 32.98 0.12 6.54
C ILE A 44 32.68 -0.82 5.35
N ALA A 45 32.14 -0.28 4.25
CA ALA A 45 31.83 -1.07 3.05
C ALA A 45 33.08 -1.75 2.47
N LYS A 46 34.21 -1.04 2.41
CA LYS A 46 35.49 -1.60 1.95
C LYS A 46 35.97 -2.75 2.85
N LEU A 47 35.86 -2.61 4.17
CA LEU A 47 36.23 -3.67 5.12
C LEU A 47 35.33 -4.91 4.98
N TYR A 48 34.02 -4.74 4.79
CA TYR A 48 33.12 -5.86 4.53
C TYR A 48 33.44 -6.59 3.22
N LEU A 49 33.78 -5.86 2.15
CA LEU A 49 34.24 -6.45 0.91
C LEU A 49 35.55 -7.23 1.12
N GLN A 50 36.52 -6.65 1.81
CA GLN A 50 37.78 -7.33 2.15
C GLN A 50 37.54 -8.60 2.98
N LYS A 51 36.65 -8.54 3.98
CA LYS A 51 36.23 -9.69 4.77
C LYS A 51 35.60 -10.79 3.90
N SER A 52 34.71 -10.39 2.99
CA SER A 52 34.01 -11.33 2.10
C SER A 52 34.98 -12.03 1.14
N ILE A 53 35.89 -11.27 0.53
CA ILE A 53 36.94 -11.81 -0.35
C ILE A 53 37.85 -12.75 0.43
N LYS A 54 38.33 -12.36 1.63
CA LYS A 54 39.17 -13.23 2.46
C LYS A 54 38.45 -14.53 2.84
N ASN A 55 37.18 -14.47 3.26
CA ASN A 55 36.39 -15.66 3.57
C ASN A 55 36.26 -16.61 2.36
N LEU A 56 36.11 -16.08 1.15
CA LEU A 56 36.05 -16.88 -0.08
C LEU A 56 37.41 -17.48 -0.46
N THR A 57 38.50 -16.73 -0.30
CA THR A 57 39.87 -17.19 -0.57
C THR A 57 40.32 -18.26 0.43
N ILE A 58 39.92 -18.13 1.70
CA ILE A 58 40.24 -19.10 2.76
C ILE A 58 39.52 -20.44 2.53
N LYS A 59 38.27 -20.41 2.06
CA LYS A 59 37.56 -21.65 1.67
C LYS A 59 38.27 -22.44 0.56
N LYS A 60 39.11 -21.81 -0.27
CA LYS A 60 39.91 -22.48 -1.30
C LYS A 60 41.22 -23.08 -0.78
N GLN A 61 41.71 -22.67 0.38
CA GLN A 61 43.03 -23.07 0.93
C GLN A 61 42.94 -24.12 2.05
N ASN A 62 41.74 -24.53 2.46
CA ASN A 62 41.52 -25.54 3.50
C ASN A 62 41.54 -26.97 2.95
N ILE A 63 42.60 -27.34 2.23
CA ILE A 63 42.97 -28.76 2.10
C ILE A 63 44.14 -29.08 3.01
N ASP A 64 45.10 -28.19 3.23
CA ASP A 64 46.25 -28.52 4.07
C ASP A 64 46.82 -27.30 4.83
N LYS A 65 46.83 -27.40 6.17
CA LYS A 65 47.66 -26.66 7.13
C LYS A 65 47.26 -25.20 7.48
N GLY A 66 46.97 -24.99 8.77
CA GLY A 66 47.07 -23.70 9.47
C GLY A 66 45.74 -23.09 9.92
N GLU A 67 45.15 -23.58 11.00
CA GLU A 67 43.93 -22.99 11.61
C GLU A 67 44.22 -21.77 12.49
N PHE A 68 45.41 -21.66 13.11
CA PHE A 68 45.66 -20.68 14.17
C PHE A 68 45.96 -19.24 13.68
N ILE A 69 46.72 -19.05 12.60
CA ILE A 69 47.10 -17.71 12.09
C ILE A 69 45.92 -17.03 11.35
N LYS A 70 44.93 -17.81 10.90
CA LYS A 70 43.84 -17.37 10.00
C LYS A 70 42.66 -16.73 10.74
N ILE A 71 42.48 -17.02 12.02
CA ILE A 71 41.41 -16.45 12.87
C ILE A 71 41.76 -14.99 13.26
N ASP A 72 43.03 -14.69 13.45
CA ASP A 72 43.49 -13.39 13.96
C ASP A 72 43.30 -12.24 12.95
N GLU A 73 43.51 -12.48 11.65
CA GLU A 73 43.33 -11.42 10.65
C GLU A 73 41.86 -11.06 10.39
N ILE A 74 40.96 -12.06 10.36
CA ILE A 74 39.52 -11.81 10.22
C ILE A 74 39.00 -11.14 11.50
N SER A 75 39.47 -11.60 12.67
CA SER A 75 39.19 -10.98 13.97
C SER A 75 39.63 -9.52 14.01
N ASN A 76 40.77 -9.17 13.40
CA ASN A 76 41.22 -7.78 13.30
C ASN A 76 40.32 -6.93 12.40
N ILE A 77 39.87 -7.46 11.26
CA ILE A 77 38.89 -6.76 10.39
C ILE A 77 37.57 -6.54 11.14
N ASP A 78 37.12 -7.53 11.92
CA ASP A 78 35.91 -7.40 12.74
C ASP A 78 36.05 -6.35 13.84
N LYS A 79 37.22 -6.24 14.47
CA LYS A 79 37.52 -5.17 15.44
C LYS A 79 37.51 -3.79 14.77
N GLU A 80 38.04 -3.66 13.55
CA GLU A 80 38.02 -2.40 12.81
C GLU A 80 36.61 -2.00 12.37
N ILE A 81 35.80 -2.95 11.91
CA ILE A 81 34.39 -2.73 11.56
C ILE A 81 33.65 -2.21 12.80
N LYS A 82 33.75 -2.90 13.95
CA LYS A 82 33.11 -2.46 15.20
C LYS A 82 33.51 -1.05 15.61
N LYS A 83 34.81 -0.73 15.56
CA LYS A 83 35.31 0.63 15.87
C LYS A 83 34.71 1.69 14.95
N LEU A 84 34.56 1.38 13.66
CA LEU A 84 33.95 2.31 12.70
C LEU A 84 32.43 2.42 12.86
N GLU A 85 31.75 1.34 13.23
CA GLU A 85 30.32 1.34 13.57
C GLU A 85 30.06 2.22 14.81
N GLU A 86 30.87 2.08 15.86
CA GLU A 86 30.78 2.94 17.05
C GLU A 86 31.03 4.41 16.71
N LYS A 87 32.01 4.71 15.84
CA LYS A 87 32.26 6.07 15.33
C LYS A 87 31.07 6.59 14.53
N LYS A 88 30.46 5.74 13.68
CA LYS A 88 29.27 6.08 12.92
C LYS A 88 28.10 6.44 13.84
N GLU A 89 27.84 5.64 14.86
CA GLU A 89 26.76 5.91 15.83
C GLU A 89 26.98 7.20 16.60
N LYS A 90 28.21 7.46 17.07
CA LYS A 90 28.55 8.72 17.74
C LYS A 90 28.33 9.91 16.81
N TYR A 91 28.81 9.82 15.57
CA TYR A 91 28.64 10.88 14.57
C TYR A 91 27.16 11.18 14.28
N ILE A 92 26.33 10.14 14.15
CA ILE A 92 24.87 10.28 13.95
C ILE A 92 24.24 11.03 15.14
N LYS A 93 24.61 10.67 16.38
CA LYS A 93 24.11 11.31 17.60
C LYS A 93 24.56 12.77 17.70
N ASP A 94 25.84 13.04 17.50
CA ASP A 94 26.44 14.37 17.65
C ASP A 94 25.87 15.37 16.63
N LYS A 95 25.74 14.94 15.37
CA LYS A 95 25.18 15.76 14.28
C LYS A 95 23.65 15.69 14.18
N LYS A 96 22.99 14.95 15.08
CA LYS A 96 21.53 14.72 15.11
C LYS A 96 20.97 14.30 13.74
N ILE A 97 21.69 13.42 13.05
CA ILE A 97 21.32 12.94 11.71
C ILE A 97 20.15 11.97 11.86
N LYS A 98 19.05 12.23 11.17
CA LYS A 98 17.93 11.29 11.13
C LYS A 98 18.14 10.29 10.00
N ILE A 99 18.22 9.00 10.33
CA ILE A 99 18.38 7.93 9.33
C ILE A 99 17.20 7.95 8.34
N SER A 100 16.01 8.33 8.79
CA SER A 100 14.82 8.51 7.94
C SER A 100 14.99 9.52 6.81
N ASP A 101 15.96 10.44 6.90
CA ASP A 101 16.23 11.43 5.84
C ASP A 101 16.98 10.80 4.65
N PHE A 102 17.62 9.65 4.85
CA PHE A 102 18.25 8.86 3.79
C PHE A 102 17.28 7.85 3.17
N GLU A 103 16.08 7.68 3.73
CA GLU A 103 15.11 6.71 3.22
C GLU A 103 14.11 7.36 2.24
N PRO A 104 13.74 6.64 1.17
CA PRO A 104 12.74 7.14 0.23
C PRO A 104 11.37 7.26 0.90
N LYS A 105 10.74 8.43 0.73
CA LYS A 105 9.39 8.72 1.26
C LYS A 105 8.32 8.30 0.27
N TYR A 106 7.76 7.10 0.47
CA TYR A 106 6.66 6.54 -0.32
C TYR A 106 5.28 7.08 0.14
N ASP A 107 4.27 7.04 -0.74
CA ASP A 107 2.90 7.49 -0.40
C ASP A 107 2.23 6.44 0.47
N CYS A 108 2.36 5.17 0.07
CA CYS A 108 1.94 4.05 0.88
C CYS A 108 3.12 3.46 1.64
N LYS A 109 3.13 3.62 2.97
CA LYS A 109 4.13 2.99 3.85
C LYS A 109 4.06 1.45 3.84
N LYS A 110 2.87 0.89 3.63
CA LYS A 110 2.64 -0.57 3.65
C LYS A 110 3.26 -1.25 2.42
N CYS A 111 2.94 -0.79 1.22
CA CYS A 111 3.41 -1.40 -0.03
C CYS A 111 4.63 -0.71 -0.64
N LYS A 112 5.09 0.42 -0.11
CA LYS A 112 6.18 1.24 -0.69
C LYS A 112 5.93 1.58 -2.17
N ASP A 113 4.69 1.97 -2.45
CA ASP A 113 4.18 2.30 -3.79
C ASP A 113 4.29 1.15 -4.82
N THR A 114 4.37 -0.11 -4.37
CA THR A 114 4.31 -1.29 -5.27
C THR A 114 2.88 -1.79 -5.50
N GLY A 115 1.93 -1.36 -4.68
CA GLY A 115 0.53 -1.80 -4.73
C GLY A 115 0.27 -3.20 -4.15
N TYR A 116 1.30 -3.94 -3.74
CA TYR A 116 1.17 -5.28 -3.15
C TYR A 116 1.88 -5.40 -1.81
N ILE A 117 1.39 -6.29 -0.97
CA ILE A 117 2.01 -6.68 0.30
C ILE A 117 2.16 -8.21 0.33
N ILE A 118 3.13 -8.68 1.10
CA ILE A 118 3.30 -10.11 1.37
C ILE A 118 2.70 -10.37 2.76
N GLU A 119 1.67 -11.20 2.83
CA GLU A 119 0.99 -11.60 4.05
C GLU A 119 0.98 -13.13 4.09
N ASN A 120 1.58 -13.74 5.11
CA ASN A 120 1.71 -15.20 5.24
C ASN A 120 2.34 -15.89 4.02
N GLY A 121 3.36 -15.25 3.42
CA GLY A 121 4.03 -15.78 2.21
C GLY A 121 3.24 -15.60 0.91
N LEU A 122 2.03 -15.03 0.96
CA LEU A 122 1.18 -14.81 -0.20
C LEU A 122 1.16 -13.35 -0.62
N ARG A 123 1.16 -13.10 -1.93
CA ARG A 123 1.08 -11.76 -2.51
C ARG A 123 -0.38 -11.28 -2.52
N LYS A 124 -0.67 -10.24 -1.74
CA LYS A 124 -2.00 -9.63 -1.61
C LYS A 124 -1.99 -8.20 -2.13
N LYS A 125 -3.11 -7.75 -2.72
CA LYS A 125 -3.29 -6.33 -3.09
C LYS A 125 -3.27 -5.48 -1.83
N CYS A 126 -2.53 -4.39 -1.84
CA CYS A 126 -2.56 -3.42 -0.77
C CYS A 126 -3.90 -2.66 -0.77
N ASP A 127 -4.35 -2.21 0.39
CA ASP A 127 -5.57 -1.42 0.54
C ASP A 127 -5.57 -0.19 -0.37
N CYS A 128 -4.41 0.46 -0.56
CA CYS A 128 -4.30 1.63 -1.44
C CYS A 128 -4.60 1.28 -2.92
N LEU A 129 -4.12 0.12 -3.38
CA LEU A 129 -4.36 -0.35 -4.75
C LEU A 129 -5.82 -0.79 -4.91
N ALA A 130 -6.38 -1.47 -3.90
CA ALA A 130 -7.78 -1.86 -3.90
C ALA A 130 -8.70 -0.63 -3.99
N GLN A 131 -8.45 0.40 -3.18
CA GLN A 131 -9.21 1.66 -3.21
C GLN A 131 -9.06 2.40 -4.55
N GLU A 132 -7.86 2.42 -5.14
CA GLU A 132 -7.66 3.08 -6.44
C GLU A 132 -8.43 2.36 -7.57
N ILE A 133 -8.47 1.02 -7.54
CA ILE A 133 -9.30 0.23 -8.47
C ILE A 133 -10.78 0.54 -8.27
N ILE A 134 -11.24 0.58 -7.02
CA ILE A 134 -12.63 0.93 -6.67
C ILE A 134 -12.97 2.32 -7.24
N ASN A 135 -12.15 3.34 -6.95
CA ASN A 135 -12.34 4.70 -7.43
C ASN A 135 -12.38 4.80 -8.95
N ILE A 136 -11.52 4.06 -9.65
CA ILE A 136 -11.54 4.01 -11.11
C ILE A 136 -12.83 3.40 -11.64
N ASN A 137 -13.30 2.31 -11.04
CA ASN A 137 -14.55 1.68 -11.44
C ASN A 137 -15.75 2.61 -11.21
N TYR A 138 -15.82 3.30 -10.07
CA TYR A 138 -16.84 4.33 -9.81
C TYR A 138 -16.77 5.50 -10.79
N ASN A 139 -15.56 5.95 -11.15
CA ASN A 139 -15.38 7.00 -12.15
C ASN A 139 -15.85 6.58 -13.55
N ILE A 140 -15.64 5.31 -13.92
CA ILE A 140 -16.03 4.76 -15.22
C ILE A 140 -17.55 4.57 -15.31
N SER A 141 -18.19 4.17 -14.22
CA SER A 141 -19.65 3.96 -14.20
C SER A 141 -20.45 5.27 -14.14
N ASN A 142 -19.78 6.41 -14.03
CA ASN A 142 -20.41 7.70 -13.74
C ASN A 142 -21.27 7.68 -12.45
N LEU A 143 -21.13 6.64 -11.62
CA LEU A 143 -21.74 6.50 -10.30
C LEU A 143 -20.88 7.20 -9.26
N LYS A 144 -20.27 8.34 -9.60
CA LYS A 144 -19.59 9.17 -8.60
C LYS A 144 -20.66 9.64 -7.62
N SER A 145 -20.86 8.88 -6.55
CA SER A 145 -21.53 9.40 -5.37
C SER A 145 -20.58 10.41 -4.74
N ASP A 146 -21.10 11.54 -4.27
CA ASP A 146 -20.32 12.57 -3.58
C ASP A 146 -19.84 12.10 -2.18
N GLY A 147 -19.62 10.79 -2.00
CA GLY A 147 -19.35 10.15 -0.72
C GLY A 147 -20.59 10.04 0.18
N GLU A 148 -21.74 10.51 -0.26
CA GLU A 148 -22.97 10.50 0.52
C GLU A 148 -23.72 9.17 0.30
N ASN A 149 -24.06 8.51 1.41
CA ASN A 149 -24.96 7.37 1.36
C ASN A 149 -26.35 7.86 0.93
N ILE A 150 -26.70 7.63 -0.34
CA ILE A 150 -28.00 8.01 -0.92
C ILE A 150 -29.17 7.49 -0.07
N LEU A 151 -29.02 6.30 0.53
CA LEU A 151 -29.98 5.70 1.44
C LEU A 151 -30.10 6.40 2.82
N GLU A 152 -29.11 7.17 3.25
CA GLU A 152 -29.18 7.95 4.50
C GLU A 152 -29.98 9.25 4.30
N LYS A 153 -29.93 9.82 3.09
CA LYS A 153 -30.72 11.02 2.72
C LYS A 153 -32.14 10.69 2.23
N PHE A 154 -32.49 9.41 2.17
CA PHE A 154 -33.80 8.98 1.72
C PHE A 154 -34.89 9.37 2.73
N SER A 155 -35.90 10.12 2.29
CA SER A 155 -37.09 10.42 3.10
C SER A 155 -38.33 9.72 2.53
N PHE A 156 -39.08 9.08 3.42
CA PHE A 156 -40.37 8.48 3.10
C PHE A 156 -41.47 9.53 2.92
N ASP A 157 -41.24 10.77 3.34
CA ASP A 157 -42.25 11.84 3.30
C ASP A 157 -42.62 12.25 1.89
N TYR A 158 -41.73 12.00 0.92
CA TYR A 158 -42.00 12.20 -0.50
C TYR A 158 -43.09 11.26 -1.07
N TYR A 159 -43.48 10.22 -0.33
CA TYR A 159 -44.46 9.23 -0.76
C TYR A 159 -45.75 9.36 0.04
N SER A 160 -46.89 9.34 -0.66
CA SER A 160 -48.21 9.40 -0.03
C SER A 160 -48.50 8.15 0.81
N GLU A 161 -49.19 8.34 1.93
CA GLU A 161 -49.77 7.24 2.72
C GLU A 161 -51.09 6.73 2.16
N GLU A 162 -51.72 7.50 1.27
CA GLU A 162 -52.99 7.15 0.67
C GLU A 162 -52.84 5.97 -0.29
N LYS A 163 -53.74 5.00 -0.15
CA LYS A 163 -53.83 3.84 -1.04
C LYS A 163 -54.72 4.20 -2.22
N LYS A 164 -54.22 3.97 -3.44
CA LYS A 164 -55.06 4.09 -4.64
C LYS A 164 -56.11 2.98 -4.65
N GLU A 165 -57.25 3.29 -5.25
CA GLU A 165 -58.32 2.31 -5.46
C GLU A 165 -57.77 1.13 -6.28
N ASN A 166 -58.01 -0.10 -5.81
CA ASN A 166 -57.46 -1.37 -6.34
C ASN A 166 -55.98 -1.68 -6.05
N GLU A 167 -55.26 -0.87 -5.25
CA GLU A 167 -53.89 -1.19 -4.83
C GLU A 167 -53.81 -1.73 -3.39
N LYS A 168 -52.98 -2.77 -3.19
CA LYS A 168 -52.81 -3.42 -1.88
C LYS A 168 -51.97 -2.59 -0.90
N ASN A 169 -51.04 -1.79 -1.41
CA ASN A 169 -50.10 -1.02 -0.61
C ASN A 169 -50.11 0.45 -1.04
N SER A 170 -49.85 1.38 -0.11
CA SER A 170 -49.63 2.78 -0.46
C SER A 170 -48.24 2.99 -1.08
N PRO A 171 -48.02 4.09 -1.81
CA PRO A 171 -46.69 4.46 -2.31
C PRO A 171 -45.62 4.46 -1.20
N ARG A 172 -45.96 4.93 0.00
CA ARG A 172 -45.05 4.91 1.17
C ARG A 172 -44.73 3.49 1.64
N GLU A 173 -45.70 2.60 1.67
CA GLU A 173 -45.50 1.18 2.00
C GLU A 173 -44.61 0.47 0.96
N LEU A 174 -44.77 0.78 -0.33
CA LEU A 174 -43.91 0.27 -1.40
C LEU A 174 -42.48 0.79 -1.30
N ALA A 175 -42.32 2.10 -1.03
CA ALA A 175 -41.01 2.71 -0.82
C ALA A 175 -40.27 2.10 0.38
N LYS A 176 -40.96 1.81 1.48
CA LYS A 176 -40.39 1.08 2.64
C LYS A 176 -39.91 -0.32 2.25
N LYS A 177 -40.72 -1.09 1.51
CA LYS A 177 -40.33 -2.43 1.03
C LYS A 177 -39.10 -2.38 0.12
N ALA A 178 -39.04 -1.42 -0.81
CA ALA A 178 -37.89 -1.23 -1.68
C ALA A 178 -36.63 -0.86 -0.88
N TYR A 179 -36.76 0.06 0.09
CA TYR A 179 -35.67 0.48 0.96
C TYR A 179 -35.12 -0.67 1.82
N ASP A 180 -36.00 -1.46 2.43
CA ASP A 180 -35.61 -2.62 3.24
C ASP A 180 -34.95 -3.70 2.37
N GLY A 181 -35.48 -3.95 1.17
CA GLY A 181 -34.88 -4.86 0.19
C GLY A 181 -33.48 -4.43 -0.22
N ALA A 182 -33.26 -3.14 -0.51
CA ALA A 182 -31.95 -2.58 -0.81
C ALA A 182 -30.97 -2.76 0.36
N LYS A 183 -31.39 -2.46 1.59
CA LYS A 183 -30.56 -2.65 2.80
C LYS A 183 -30.19 -4.12 3.03
N GLU A 184 -31.14 -5.02 2.88
CA GLU A 184 -30.89 -6.45 3.04
C GLU A 184 -29.91 -6.97 1.99
N PHE A 185 -30.07 -6.54 0.73
CA PHE A 185 -29.16 -6.88 -0.34
C PHE A 185 -27.75 -6.38 -0.07
N ILE A 186 -27.56 -5.11 0.31
CA ILE A 186 -26.24 -4.55 0.67
C ILE A 186 -25.61 -5.37 1.81
N LYS A 187 -26.39 -5.69 2.86
CA LYS A 187 -25.92 -6.47 4.01
C LYS A 187 -25.44 -7.86 3.62
N ASN A 188 -26.01 -8.44 2.57
CA ASN A 188 -25.74 -9.82 2.15
C ASN A 188 -24.94 -9.91 0.84
N PHE A 189 -24.61 -8.78 0.21
CA PHE A 189 -23.87 -8.73 -1.05
C PHE A 189 -22.50 -9.39 -0.90
N GLY A 190 -22.17 -10.32 -1.79
CA GLY A 190 -20.90 -11.06 -1.77
C GLY A 190 -20.82 -12.23 -0.78
N LYS A 191 -21.87 -12.54 -0.01
CA LYS A 191 -21.90 -13.74 0.85
C LYS A 191 -22.25 -14.98 0.03
N THR A 192 -21.44 -16.03 0.15
CA THR A 192 -21.56 -17.30 -0.62
C THR A 192 -22.84 -18.10 -0.35
N LYS A 193 -23.52 -17.86 0.78
CA LYS A 193 -24.78 -18.53 1.16
C LYS A 193 -26.03 -17.67 0.90
N ASN A 194 -25.92 -16.61 0.11
CA ASN A 194 -27.03 -15.69 -0.06
C ASN A 194 -28.07 -16.20 -1.07
N ASN A 195 -29.35 -16.20 -0.69
CA ASN A 195 -30.46 -16.57 -1.58
C ASN A 195 -30.89 -15.41 -2.50
N ILE A 196 -30.51 -14.17 -2.16
CA ILE A 196 -30.84 -12.97 -2.95
C ILE A 196 -29.67 -12.69 -3.90
N LYS A 197 -29.85 -13.03 -5.18
CA LYS A 197 -28.81 -12.83 -6.22
C LYS A 197 -28.90 -11.46 -6.89
N ASN A 198 -30.12 -10.97 -7.12
CA ASN A 198 -30.41 -9.72 -7.82
C ASN A 198 -31.67 -9.05 -7.23
N ILE A 199 -31.79 -7.74 -7.37
CA ILE A 199 -33.03 -6.98 -7.13
C ILE A 199 -33.52 -6.43 -8.47
N ILE A 200 -34.83 -6.45 -8.67
CA ILE A 200 -35.50 -5.79 -9.80
C ILE A 200 -36.55 -4.86 -9.22
N TYR A 201 -36.46 -3.57 -9.56
CA TYR A 201 -37.50 -2.59 -9.29
C TYR A 201 -38.34 -2.41 -10.57
N ILE A 202 -39.66 -2.49 -10.44
CA ILE A 202 -40.61 -2.37 -11.56
C ILE A 202 -41.65 -1.33 -11.18
N GLY A 203 -41.94 -0.43 -12.11
CA GLY A 203 -43.04 0.54 -11.98
C GLY A 203 -42.96 1.62 -13.06
N GLU A 204 -43.90 2.55 -12.98
CA GLU A 204 -44.04 3.62 -13.95
C GLU A 204 -42.90 4.64 -13.90
N THR A 205 -42.75 5.40 -14.98
CA THR A 205 -41.74 6.46 -15.07
C THR A 205 -42.02 7.56 -14.04
N GLY A 206 -40.94 8.17 -13.50
CA GLY A 206 -41.06 9.27 -12.53
C GLY A 206 -41.20 8.85 -11.07
N LEU A 207 -41.21 7.56 -10.75
CA LEU A 207 -41.32 7.04 -9.38
C LEU A 207 -39.99 6.97 -8.60
N ARG A 208 -38.93 7.59 -9.14
CA ARG A 208 -37.57 7.65 -8.54
C ARG A 208 -36.98 6.29 -8.14
N GLN A 209 -37.15 5.29 -9.00
CA GLN A 209 -36.62 3.93 -8.78
C GLN A 209 -35.08 3.88 -8.86
N ASP A 210 -34.48 4.83 -9.58
CA ASP A 210 -33.04 5.04 -9.74
C ASP A 210 -32.31 5.30 -8.41
N ILE A 211 -33.00 5.82 -7.40
CA ILE A 211 -32.43 6.04 -6.05
C ILE A 211 -31.97 4.73 -5.38
N PHE A 212 -32.60 3.60 -5.74
CA PHE A 212 -32.32 2.31 -5.12
C PHE A 212 -31.33 1.43 -5.91
N VAL A 213 -30.75 1.98 -6.99
CA VAL A 213 -29.79 1.32 -7.89
C VAL A 213 -28.40 1.89 -7.68
#